data_AF-A0A2K3JHP7-F1
#
_entry.id   AF-A0A2K3JHP7-F1
#
_cell.length_a   1.000
_cell.length_b   1.000
_cell.length_c   1.000
_cell.angle_alpha   90.00
_cell.angle_beta   90.00
_cell.angle_gamma   90.00
#
_symmetry.space_group_name_H-M   'P 1'
#
loop_
_entity.id
_entity.type
_entity.pdbx_description
1 polymer ?
#
loop_
_entity_poly.entity_id
_entity_poly.type
_entity_poly.pdbx_seq_one_letter_code
_entity_poly.pdbx_strand_id
1 'polypeptide(L)' 'MHNKFVRLHPFSDGNGRTSRVVMNWILMKNKFPMFYVEQRDKIHYYEAIEEGDKGNDEVIVHYIASVLMQQYTFKSPK' A
#
# COMPACT_ATOMS: atom_id res chain seq x y z
N MET A 1 -0.26 8.31 5.48
CA MET A 1 0.54 7.78 6.60
C MET A 1 1.60 6.79 6.11
N HIS A 2 1.28 5.89 5.18
CA HIS A 2 2.27 5.00 4.54
C HIS A 2 3.45 5.77 3.90
N ASN A 3 3.21 6.69 2.97
CA ASN A 3 4.28 7.50 2.36
C ASN A 3 5.06 8.33 3.39
N LYS A 4 4.36 8.96 4.33
CA LYS A 4 5.03 9.75 5.39
C LYS A 4 5.97 8.90 6.24
N PHE A 5 5.65 7.63 6.50
CA PHE A 5 6.53 6.72 7.26
C PHE A 5 7.69 6.17 6.40
N VAL A 6 7.42 5.84 5.13
CA VAL A 6 8.47 5.45 4.19
C VAL A 6 9.48 6.58 4.02
N ARG A 7 9.02 7.81 3.77
CA ARG A 7 9.88 9.00 3.60
C ARG A 7 10.75 9.34 4.81
N LEU A 8 10.27 9.07 6.02
CA LEU A 8 11.05 9.35 7.24
C LEU A 8 12.24 8.38 7.40
N HIS A 9 12.22 7.22 6.72
CA HIS A 9 13.25 6.16 6.79
C HIS A 9 13.93 6.00 8.18
N PRO A 10 13.16 5.74 9.25
CA PRO A 10 13.72 5.70 10.60
C PRO A 10 14.58 4.46 10.89
N PHE A 11 14.56 3.44 10.02
CA PHE A 11 15.31 2.20 10.20
C PHE A 11 16.32 1.97 9.07
N SER A 12 17.39 1.23 9.37
CA SER A 12 18.44 0.85 8.40
C SER A 12 17.98 -0.11 7.31
N ASP A 13 16.99 -0.97 7.61
CA ASP A 13 16.28 -1.83 6.66
C ASP A 13 14.85 -2.05 7.19
N GLY A 14 13.94 -2.46 6.32
CA GLY A 14 12.61 -2.92 6.71
C GLY A 14 11.52 -1.85 6.68
N ASN A 15 11.85 -0.61 6.31
CA ASN A 15 10.89 0.50 6.25
C ASN A 15 9.62 0.15 5.45
N GLY A 16 9.77 -0.52 4.28
CA GLY A 16 8.63 -0.96 3.49
C GLY A 16 7.78 -2.06 4.17
N ARG A 17 8.41 -2.98 4.91
CA ARG A 17 7.69 -4.02 5.67
C ARG A 17 6.91 -3.39 6.83
N THR A 18 7.55 -2.53 7.61
CA THR A 18 6.94 -1.83 8.73
C THR A 18 5.79 -0.93 8.26
N SER A 19 5.98 -0.19 7.16
CA SER A 19 4.93 0.68 6.60
C SER A 19 3.68 -0.10 6.20
N ARG A 20 3.84 -1.28 5.60
CA ARG A 20 2.70 -2.15 5.27
C ARG A 20 2.02 -2.72 6.50
N VAL A 21 2.78 -3.13 7.53
CA VAL A 21 2.20 -3.60 8.81
C VAL A 21 1.37 -2.49 9.46
N VAL A 22 1.92 -1.28 9.55
CA VAL A 22 1.20 -0.11 10.12
C VAL A 22 -0.05 0.20 9.30
N MET A 23 0.05 0.19 7.97
CA MET A 23 -1.10 0.41 7.09
C MET A 23 -2.20 -0.63 7.29
N ASN A 24 -1.84 -1.92 7.32
CA ASN A 24 -2.81 -2.99 7.55
C ASN A 24 -3.44 -2.90 8.94
N TRP A 25 -2.67 -2.52 9.97
CA TRP A 25 -3.22 -2.28 11.30
C TRP A 25 -4.29 -1.18 11.29
N ILE A 26 -4.06 -0.07 10.57
CA ILE A 26 -5.05 1.01 10.42
C ILE A 26 -6.29 0.55 9.67
N LEU A 27 -6.13 -0.20 8.57
CA LEU A 27 -7.25 -0.76 7.81
C LEU A 27 -8.11 -1.67 8.69
N MET A 28 -7.47 -2.60 9.41
CA MET A 28 -8.15 -3.51 10.32
C MET A 28 -8.89 -2.76 11.44
N LYS A 29 -8.26 -1.74 12.04
CA LYS A 29 -8.89 -0.92 13.09
C LYS A 29 -10.16 -0.22 12.59
N ASN A 30 -10.22 0.11 11.30
CA ASN A 30 -11.36 0.74 10.65
C ASN A 30 -12.27 -0.27 9.92
N LYS A 31 -12.12 -1.58 10.18
CA LYS A 31 -12.93 -2.67 9.57
C LYS A 31 -12.82 -2.77 8.04
N PHE A 32 -11.71 -2.30 7.47
CA PHE A 32 -11.38 -2.52 6.07
C PHE A 32 -10.58 -3.82 5.90
N PRO A 33 -10.66 -4.46 4.73
CA PRO A 33 -9.81 -5.61 4.41
C PRO A 33 -8.33 -5.22 4.40
N MET A 34 -7.46 -6.20 4.66
CA MET A 34 -6.02 -6.00 4.61
C MET A 34 -5.56 -5.86 3.17
N PHE A 35 -4.55 -5.01 2.96
CA PHE A 35 -3.86 -4.86 1.70
C PHE A 35 -2.69 -5.84 1.61
N TYR A 36 -2.59 -6.55 0.48
CA TYR A 36 -1.41 -7.34 0.13
C TYR A 36 -1.01 -7.06 -1.32
N VAL A 37 0.30 -7.06 -1.60
CA VAL A 37 0.85 -6.86 -2.95
C VAL A 37 1.24 -8.21 -3.51
N GLU A 38 0.66 -8.60 -4.64
CA GLU A 38 1.07 -9.80 -5.37
C GLU A 38 2.44 -9.61 -6.00
N GLN A 39 3.21 -10.70 -6.16
CA GLN A 39 4.55 -10.63 -6.73
C GLN A 39 4.57 -9.99 -8.12
N ARG A 40 3.53 -10.23 -8.93
CA ARG A 40 3.37 -9.65 -10.27
C ARG A 40 3.13 -8.13 -10.25
N ASP A 41 2.58 -7.60 -9.16
CA ASP A 41 2.20 -6.19 -9.05
C ASP A 41 3.24 -5.36 -8.27
N LYS A 42 4.35 -5.99 -7.87
CA LYS A 42 5.42 -5.32 -7.13
C LYS A 42 5.96 -4.07 -7.84
N ILE A 43 6.13 -4.13 -9.15
CA ILE A 43 6.65 -3.02 -9.95
C ILE A 43 5.71 -1.81 -9.82
N HIS A 44 4.43 -2.01 -10.14
CA HIS A 44 3.41 -0.96 -10.03
C HIS A 44 3.27 -0.40 -8.61
N TYR A 45 3.41 -1.25 -7.58
CA TYR A 45 3.41 -0.79 -6.20
C TYR A 45 4.60 0.14 -5.88
N TYR A 46 5.80 -0.19 -6.36
CA TYR A 46 6.97 0.67 -6.16
C TYR A 46 6.86 1.98 -6.95
N GLU A 47 6.34 1.94 -8.18
CA GLU A 47 6.07 3.14 -8.98
C GLU A 47 5.08 4.07 -8.25
N ALA A 48 3.99 3.52 -7.71
CA ALA A 48 3.03 4.30 -6.94
C ALA A 48 3.62 4.92 -5.67
N ILE A 49 4.57 4.24 -5.01
CA ILE A 49 5.32 4.82 -3.89
C ILE A 49 6.23 5.95 -4.37
N GLU A 50 6.98 5.75 -5.45
CA GLU A 50 7.92 6.74 -5.96
C GLU A 50 7.21 8.04 -6.39
N GLU A 51 6.07 7.92 -7.08
CA GLU A 51 5.22 9.06 -7.42
C GLU A 51 4.62 9.71 -6.18
N GLY A 52 4.21 8.87 -5.22
CA GLY A 52 3.84 9.29 -3.89
C GLY A 52 4.93 10.12 -3.20
N ASP A 53 6.19 9.73 -3.35
CA ASP A 53 7.38 10.37 -2.76
C ASP A 53 7.77 11.69 -3.45
N LYS A 54 7.30 11.92 -4.66
CA LYS A 54 7.41 13.22 -5.36
C LYS A 54 6.42 14.27 -4.86
N GLY A 55 5.52 13.90 -3.94
CA GLY A 55 4.54 14.81 -3.31
C GLY A 55 3.10 14.51 -3.71
N ASN A 56 2.88 13.54 -4.59
CA ASN A 56 1.56 13.17 -5.05
C ASN A 56 1.01 11.98 -4.25
N ASP A 57 0.67 12.24 -2.98
CA ASP A 57 0.10 11.23 -2.08
C ASP A 57 -1.20 10.60 -2.62
N GLU A 58 -1.87 11.24 -3.58
CA GLU A 58 -3.11 10.74 -4.17
C GLU A 58 -2.88 9.46 -4.98
N VAL A 59 -1.74 9.35 -5.68
CA VAL A 59 -1.41 8.20 -6.53
C VAL A 59 -1.36 6.90 -5.71
N ILE A 60 -0.68 6.91 -4.56
CA ILE A 60 -0.61 5.70 -3.74
C ILE A 60 -1.96 5.35 -3.11
N VAL A 61 -2.77 6.35 -2.75
CA VAL A 61 -4.10 6.12 -2.18
C VAL A 61 -5.02 5.46 -3.21
N HIS A 62 -5.04 5.98 -4.44
CA HIS A 62 -5.79 5.40 -5.55
C HIS A 62 -5.31 3.99 -5.90
N TYR A 63 -3.99 3.76 -5.91
CA TYR A 63 -3.42 2.43 -6.14
C TYR A 63 -3.85 1.42 -5.05
N ILE A 64 -3.75 1.79 -3.78
CA ILE A 64 -4.18 0.90 -2.68
C ILE A 64 -5.68 0.60 -2.78
N ALA A 65 -6.50 1.62 -3.07
CA ALA A 65 -7.94 1.46 -3.23
C ALA A 65 -8.30 0.53 -4.39
N SER A 66 -7.64 0.67 -5.55
CA SER A 66 -7.90 -0.17 -6.72
C SER A 66 -7.54 -1.64 -6.46
N VAL A 67 -6.41 -1.89 -5.80
CA VAL A 67 -5.98 -3.24 -5.39
C VAL A 67 -6.99 -3.85 -4.43
N LEU A 68 -7.44 -3.11 -3.41
CA LEU A 68 -8.44 -3.61 -2.46
C LEU A 68 -9.78 -3.93 -3.14
N MET A 69 -10.23 -3.09 -4.07
CA MET A 69 -11.45 -3.35 -4.85
C MET A 69 -11.31 -4.60 -5.72
N GLN A 70 -10.17 -4.79 -6.37
CA GLN A 70 -9.91 -5.99 -7.17
C GLN A 70 -9.89 -7.24 -6.30
N GLN A 71 -9.24 -7.20 -5.13
CA GLN A 71 -9.08 -8.35 -4.25
C GLN A 71 -10.39 -8.76 -3.55
N TYR A 72 -11.24 -7.80 -3.18
CA TYR A 72 -12.37 -8.04 -2.28
C TYR A 72 -13.75 -7.77 -2.89
N THR A 73 -13.85 -7.12 -4.05
CA THR A 73 -15.13 -6.82 -4.70
C THR A 73 -15.30 -7.61 -6.00
N PHE A 74 -14.27 -7.70 -6.84
CA PHE A 74 -14.32 -8.44 -8.09
C PHE A 74 -13.66 -9.82 -7.96
N LYS A 75 -14.41 -10.81 -7.45
CA LYS A 75 -13.99 -12.21 -7.64
C LYS A 75 -14.15 -12.56 -9.11
N SER A 76 -13.04 -12.74 -9.84
CA SER A 76 -13.08 -13.58 -11.05
C SER A 76 -13.68 -14.94 -10.65
N PRO A 77 -14.63 -15.49 -11.43
CA PRO A 77 -15.03 -16.88 -11.25
C PRO A 77 -13.78 -17.75 -11.38
N LYS A 78 -13.61 -18.70 -10.46
CA LYS A 78 -12.67 -19.79 -10.65
C LYS A 78 -13.13 -20.70 -11.78
#